data_AF-A0A7T0G3U5-F1
#
_entry.id   AF-A0A7T0G3U5-F1
#
_cell.length_a   1.000
_cell.length_b   1.000
_cell.length_c   1.000
_cell.angle_alpha   90.00
_cell.angle_beta   90.00
_cell.angle_gamma   90.00
#
_symmetry.space_group_name_H-M   'P 1'
#
loop_
_entity.id
_entity.type
_entity.pdbx_description
1 polymer ?
#
loop_
_entity_poly.entity_id
_entity_poly.type
_entity_poly.pdbx_seq_one_letter_code
_entity_poly.pdbx_strand_id
1 'polypeptide(L)' 'MLVDDPISRFWSNGRDLKESSKYEAAVKILLGELKLDLEDSSPTRQAIENQESWEAVARTARNEGLEELAIILGGA' A
#
# COMPACT_ATOMS: atom_id res chain seq x y z
N MET A 1 2.24 -2.68 -21.72
CA MET A 1 1.16 -2.08 -20.91
C MET A 1 1.04 -2.95 -19.68
N LEU A 2 1.64 -2.52 -18.56
CA LEU A 2 1.64 -3.30 -17.32
C LEU A 2 0.24 -3.20 -16.72
N VAL A 3 -0.55 -4.24 -16.90
CA VAL A 3 -1.94 -4.32 -16.42
C VAL A 3 -2.03 -5.00 -15.05
N ASP A 4 -0.90 -5.17 -14.36
CA ASP A 4 -0.80 -6.12 -13.26
C ASP A 4 0.12 -5.66 -12.13
N ASP A 5 0.09 -4.36 -11.79
CA ASP A 5 0.74 -3.86 -10.58
C ASP A 5 -0.24 -3.91 -9.38
N PRO A 6 0.27 -4.09 -8.14
CA PRO A 6 -0.56 -4.23 -6.95
C PRO A 6 -1.54 -3.06 -6.71
N ILE A 7 -1.17 -1.82 -7.08
CA ILE A 7 -2.03 -0.64 -6.90
C ILE A 7 -3.23 -0.69 -7.86
N SER A 8 -3.00 -1.06 -9.12
CA SER A 8 -4.09 -1.24 -10.10
C SER A 8 -5.10 -2.32 -9.66
N ARG A 9 -4.61 -3.40 -9.05
CA ARG A 9 -5.47 -4.47 -8.49
C ARG A 9 -6.26 -3.98 -7.28
N PHE A 10 -5.65 -3.18 -6.41
CA PHE A 10 -6.32 -2.59 -5.25
C PHE A 10 -7.55 -1.78 -5.69
N TRP A 11 -7.39 -0.86 -6.65
CA TRP A 11 -8.48 -0.01 -7.13
C TRP A 11 -9.57 -0.76 -7.92
N SER A 12 -9.20 -1.88 -8.56
CA SER A 12 -10.17 -2.74 -9.26
C SER A 12 -11.22 -3.36 -8.31
N ASN A 13 -10.95 -3.42 -7.01
CA ASN A 13 -11.89 -3.88 -5.98
C ASN A 13 -12.87 -2.79 -5.49
N GLY A 14 -13.01 -1.67 -6.22
CA GLY A 14 -13.59 -0.41 -5.73
C GLY A 14 -14.99 -0.43 -5.08
N ARG A 15 -15.89 -1.37 -5.43
CA ARG A 15 -17.19 -1.49 -4.71
C ARG A 15 -17.04 -2.09 -3.31
N ASP A 16 -16.09 -3.01 -3.15
CA ASP A 16 -15.82 -3.72 -1.90
C ASP A 16 -15.02 -2.87 -0.91
N LEU A 17 -14.26 -1.88 -1.39
CA LEU A 17 -13.51 -0.94 -0.56
C LEU A 17 -14.39 0.01 0.30
N LYS A 18 -15.72 0.02 0.10
CA LYS A 18 -16.65 0.83 0.90
C LYS A 18 -16.89 0.28 2.31
N GLU A 19 -16.65 -1.01 2.52
CA GLU A 19 -16.74 -1.64 3.85
C GLU A 19 -15.37 -1.58 4.52
N SER A 20 -15.28 -1.00 5.73
CA SER A 20 -14.00 -0.79 6.43
C SER A 20 -13.18 -2.08 6.60
N SER A 21 -13.83 -3.20 6.91
CA SER A 21 -13.16 -4.50 7.07
C SER A 21 -12.59 -5.03 5.75
N LYS A 22 -13.27 -4.81 4.63
CA LYS A 22 -12.80 -5.19 3.29
C LYS A 22 -11.67 -4.27 2.83
N TYR A 23 -11.75 -2.98 3.14
CA TYR A 23 -10.67 -2.03 2.91
C TYR A 23 -9.39 -2.44 3.65
N GLU A 24 -9.48 -2.72 4.95
CA GLU A 24 -8.36 -3.19 5.75
C GLU A 24 -7.74 -4.48 5.21
N ALA A 25 -8.58 -5.43 4.77
CA ALA A 25 -8.10 -6.66 4.16
C ALA A 25 -7.37 -6.40 2.84
N ALA A 26 -7.92 -5.54 1.97
CA ALA A 26 -7.31 -5.17 0.71
C ALA A 26 -5.98 -4.42 0.91
N VAL A 27 -5.89 -3.53 1.91
CA VAL A 27 -4.64 -2.84 2.25
C VAL A 27 -3.58 -3.84 2.73
N LYS A 28 -3.94 -4.82 3.56
CA LYS A 28 -2.99 -5.86 4.01
C LYS A 28 -2.44 -6.69 2.84
N ILE A 29 -3.28 -7.03 1.88
CA ILE A 29 -2.86 -7.75 0.65
C ILE A 29 -1.90 -6.86 -0.14
N LEU A 30 -2.29 -5.60 -0.40
CA LEU A 30 -1.47 -4.62 -1.13
C LEU A 30 -0.08 -4.45 -0.51
N LEU A 31 -0.01 -4.25 0.81
CA LEU A 31 1.26 -4.10 1.53
C LEU A 31 2.11 -5.37 1.42
N GLY A 32 1.49 -6.55 1.49
CA GLY A 32 2.18 -7.82 1.33
C GLY A 32 2.81 -7.98 -0.05
N GLU A 33 2.08 -7.61 -1.11
CA GLU A 33 2.57 -7.66 -2.49
C GLU A 33 3.66 -6.61 -2.74
N LEU A 34 3.43 -5.34 -2.37
CA LEU A 34 4.40 -4.27 -2.55
C LEU A 34 5.72 -4.52 -1.83
N LYS A 35 5.68 -5.12 -0.64
CA LYS A 35 6.89 -5.48 0.11
C LYS A 35 7.82 -6.41 -0.68
N LEU A 36 7.27 -7.27 -1.54
CA LEU A 36 8.05 -8.18 -2.38
C LEU A 36 8.68 -7.47 -3.59
N ASP A 37 8.06 -6.38 -4.05
CA ASP A 37 8.52 -5.59 -5.19
C ASP A 37 9.51 -4.48 -4.80
N LEU A 38 9.55 -4.10 -3.52
CA LEU A 38 10.47 -3.10 -3.00
C LEU A 38 11.86 -3.68 -2.66
N GLU A 39 12.91 -2.93 -3.00
CA GLU A 39 14.28 -3.26 -2.63
C GLU A 39 14.46 -3.38 -1.10
N ASP A 40 15.38 -4.23 -0.64
CA ASP A 40 15.67 -4.43 0.79
C ASP A 40 16.04 -3.11 1.52
N SER A 41 16.62 -2.16 0.79
CA SER A 41 17.01 -0.85 1.31
C SER A 41 15.87 0.16 1.41
N SER A 42 14.66 -0.15 0.91
CA SER A 42 13.52 0.76 0.92
C SER A 42 13.01 1.03 2.34
N PRO A 43 12.96 2.30 2.80
CA PRO A 43 12.28 2.67 4.04
C PRO A 43 10.82 2.22 4.12
N THR A 44 10.06 2.26 3.02
CA THR A 44 8.66 1.81 2.99
C THR A 44 8.59 0.31 3.25
N ARG A 45 9.46 -0.48 2.63
CA ARG A 45 9.52 -1.92 2.90
C ARG A 45 9.79 -2.20 4.37
N GLN A 46 10.78 -1.52 4.95
CA GLN A 46 11.13 -1.69 6.37
C GLN A 46 9.97 -1.30 7.28
N ALA A 47 9.27 -0.20 6.99
CA ALA A 47 8.09 0.22 7.75
C ALA A 47 6.96 -0.83 7.69
N ILE A 48 6.75 -1.46 6.52
CA ILE A 48 5.79 -2.57 6.35
C ILE A 48 6.22 -3.80 7.17
N GLU A 49 7.49 -4.19 7.09
CA GLU A 49 8.05 -5.35 7.81
C GLU A 49 7.99 -5.17 9.33
N ASN A 50 8.23 -3.95 9.81
CA ASN A 50 8.13 -3.57 11.21
C ASN A 50 6.69 -3.42 11.70
N GLN A 51 5.70 -3.62 10.82
CA GLN A 51 4.28 -3.47 11.13
C GLN A 51 3.95 -2.09 11.71
N GLU A 52 4.57 -1.04 11.17
CA GLU A 52 4.30 0.33 11.58
C GLU A 52 2.87 0.75 11.25
N SER A 53 2.43 1.89 11.84
CA SER A 53 1.10 2.43 11.55
C SER A 53 0.98 2.82 10.07
N TRP A 54 -0.23 2.77 9.53
CA TRP A 54 -0.48 3.18 8.14
C TRP A 54 -0.03 4.62 7.87
N GLU A 55 -0.14 5.51 8.85
CA GLU A 55 0.36 6.88 8.74
C GLU A 55 1.90 6.93 8.57
N ALA A 56 2.62 6.10 9.32
CA ALA A 56 4.07 6.02 9.23
C ALA A 56 4.51 5.44 7.86
N VAL A 57 3.84 4.36 7.42
CA VAL A 57 4.07 3.77 6.09
C VAL A 57 3.71 4.75 4.97
N ALA A 58 2.63 5.53 5.11
CA ALA A 58 2.27 6.56 4.13
C ALA A 58 3.33 7.67 4.05
N ARG A 59 3.92 8.04 5.18
CA ARG A 59 4.97 9.06 5.25
C ARG A 59 6.26 8.60 4.57
N THR A 60 6.68 7.36 4.82
CA THR A 60 7.86 6.79 4.15
C THR A 60 7.61 6.60 2.65
N ALA A 61 6.43 6.12 2.28
CA ALA A 61 5.99 5.98 0.89
C ALA A 61 6.08 7.32 0.13
N ARG A 62 5.58 8.41 0.71
CA ARG A 62 5.68 9.75 0.10
C ARG A 62 7.13 10.21 -0.08
N ASN A 63 7.99 9.94 0.89
CA ASN A 63 9.41 10.31 0.81
C ASN A 63 10.16 9.53 -0.30
N GLU A 64 9.70 8.32 -0.63
CA GLU A 64 10.23 7.50 -1.74
C GLU A 64 9.53 7.75 -3.08
N GLY A 65 8.55 8.66 -3.15
CA GLY A 65 7.79 8.95 -4.37
C GLY A 65 6.70 7.92 -4.72
N LEU A 66 6.33 7.05 -3.77
CA LEU A 66 5.24 6.08 -3.89
C LEU A 66 3.90 6.75 -3.55
N GLU A 67 3.54 7.78 -4.31
CA GLU A 67 2.42 8.68 -3.95
C GLU A 67 1.07 7.94 -3.87
N GLU A 68 0.80 7.01 -4.78
CA GLU A 68 -0.44 6.23 -4.78
C GLU A 68 -0.58 5.38 -3.50
N LEU A 69 0.52 4.77 -3.04
CA LEU A 69 0.53 4.03 -1.78
C LEU A 69 0.28 4.98 -0.60
N ALA A 70 0.91 6.15 -0.61
CA ALA A 70 0.71 7.15 0.43
C ALA A 70 -0.74 7.66 0.49
N ILE A 71 -1.42 7.80 -0.66
CA ILE A 71 -2.84 8.16 -0.75
C ILE A 71 -3.72 7.05 -0.15
N ILE A 72 -3.49 5.79 -0.53
CA ILE A 72 -4.26 4.65 -0.01
C ILE A 72 -4.12 4.54 1.52
N LEU A 73 -2.92 4.75 2.07
CA LEU A 73 -2.67 4.59 3.50
C LEU A 73 -3.00 5.83 4.35
N GLY A 74 -2.83 7.02 3.79
CA GLY A 74 -3.10 8.30 4.46
C GLY A 74 -4.59 8.65 4.53
N GLY A 75 -5.41 7.99 3.71
CA GLY A 75 -6.85 8.22 3.60
C GLY A 75 -7.20 9.16 2.45
N ALA A 76 -8.28 8.80 1.75
CA ALA A 76 -9.09 9.69 0.93
C ALA A 76 -9.89 10.68 1.81
#